data_AF-A0A520JHL1-F1
#
_entry.id   AF-A0A520JHL1-F1
#
_cell.length_a   1.000
_cell.length_b   1.000
_cell.length_c   1.000
_cell.angle_alpha   90.00
_cell.angle_beta   90.00
_cell.angle_gamma   90.00
#
_symmetry.space_group_name_H-M   'P 1'
#
loop_
_entity.id
_entity.type
_entity.pdbx_description
1 polymer ?
#
loop_
_entity_poly.entity_id
_entity_poly.type
_entity_poly.pdbx_seq_one_letter_code
_entity_poly.pdbx_strand_id
1 'polypeptide(L)' 'GLRIAGGTDEILKNIIAERVLGLPGEIRIDKDQAFRDLPVGA' A
#
# COMPACT_ATOMS: atom_id res chain seq x y z
N GLY A 1 -6.08 23.92 -4.78
CA GLY A 1 -4.89 23.23 -4.25
C GLY A 1 -5.22 21.77 -4.14
N LEU A 2 -4.47 20.94 -4.85
CA LEU A 2 -4.70 19.53 -5.13
C LEU A 2 -4.86 18.68 -3.85
N ARG A 3 -6.04 18.71 -3.22
CA ARG A 3 -6.45 17.83 -2.12
C ARG A 3 -7.32 16.69 -2.67
N ILE A 4 -6.88 16.07 -3.77
CA ILE A 4 -7.53 14.87 -4.29
C ILE A 4 -6.78 13.68 -3.71
N ALA A 5 -7.49 12.91 -2.88
CA ALA A 5 -7.03 11.82 -2.01
C ALA A 5 -6.32 12.30 -0.72
N GLY A 6 -6.73 11.75 0.43
CA GLY A 6 -6.30 12.16 1.77
C GLY A 6 -4.79 12.10 1.97
N GLY A 7 -4.14 13.26 1.82
CA GLY A 7 -2.76 13.53 2.21
C GLY A 7 -1.73 12.56 1.63
N THR A 8 -1.11 12.90 0.48
CA THR A 8 0.10 12.21 -0.01
C THR A 8 1.14 12.00 1.10
N ASP A 9 1.24 12.96 2.03
CA ASP A 9 2.14 12.88 3.19
C ASP A 9 1.75 11.80 4.20
N GLU A 10 0.45 11.50 4.37
CA GLU A 10 -0.04 10.44 5.25
C GLU A 10 0.33 9.06 4.68
N ILE A 11 0.18 8.89 3.36
CA ILE A 11 0.64 7.68 2.65
C ILE A 11 2.16 7.52 2.79
N LEU A 12 2.92 8.59 2.58
CA LEU A 12 4.38 8.56 2.71
C LEU A 12 4.83 8.22 4.14
N LYS A 13 4.15 8.74 5.17
CA LYS A 13 4.43 8.41 6.57
C LYS A 13 4.20 6.93 6.87
N ASN A 14 3.10 6.35 6.38
CA ASN A 14 2.81 4.93 6.53
C ASN A 14 3.90 4.07 5.86
N ILE A 15 4.30 4.43 4.63
CA ILE A 15 5.37 3.74 3.91
C ILE A 15 6.69 3.77 4.68
N ILE A 16 7.07 4.94 5.22
CA ILE A 16 8.31 5.08 6.01
C ILE A 16 8.22 4.25 7.30
N ALA A 17 7.08 4.26 7.97
CA ALA A 17 6.90 3.50 9.21
C ALA A 17 7.01 1.97 8.97
N GLU A 18 6.45 1.46 7.88
CA GLU A 18 6.60 0.05 7.50
C GLU A 18 8.04 -0.28 7.10
N ARG A 19 8.66 0.52 6.23
CA ARG A 19 9.97 0.18 5.63
C ARG A 19 11.17 0.47 6.52
N VAL A 20 11.08 1.48 7.39
CA VAL A 20 12.18 1.91 8.26
C VAL A 20 11.99 1.42 9.68
N LEU A 21 10.78 1.51 10.22
CA LEU A 21 10.49 1.12 11.61
C LEU A 21 9.99 -0.32 11.73
N GLY A 22 9.75 -1.01 10.61
CA GLY A 22 9.28 -2.40 10.60
C GLY A 22 7.84 -2.55 11.13
N LEU A 23 7.04 -1.49 11.10
CA LEU A 23 5.65 -1.58 11.50
C LEU A 23 4.88 -2.51 10.55
N PRO A 24 3.89 -3.27 11.07
CA PRO A 24 3.05 -4.09 10.21
C PRO A 24 2.29 -3.20 9.23
N GLY A 25 2.51 -3.44 7.94
CA GLY A 25 1.71 -2.82 6.89
C GLY A 25 0.29 -3.35 6.87
N GLU A 26 -0.55 -2.71 6.07
CA GLU A 26 -1.91 -3.20 5.85
C GLU A 26 -1.90 -4.63 5.31
N ILE A 27 -2.89 -5.43 5.73
CA ILE A 27 -3.02 -6.81 5.30
C ILE A 27 -3.29 -6.83 3.79
N ARG A 28 -2.31 -7.30 3.04
CA ARG A 28 -2.39 -7.51 1.60
C ARG A 28 -2.48 -9.00 1.31
N ILE A 29 -3.66 -9.43 0.85
CA ILE A 29 -3.95 -10.84 0.51
C ILE A 29 -3.22 -11.33 -0.75
N ASP A 30 -2.75 -10.39 -1.57
CA ASP A 30 -2.12 -10.57 -2.87
C ASP A 30 -0.59 -10.39 -2.84
N LYS A 31 -0.02 -10.05 -1.68
CA LYS A 31 1.40 -9.63 -1.57
C LYS A 31 2.41 -10.67 -2.03
N ASP A 32 2.07 -11.95 -1.91
CA ASP A 32 2.96 -13.08 -2.23
C ASP A 32 2.63 -13.70 -3.59
N GLN A 33 1.64 -13.15 -4.30
CA GLN A 33 1.22 -13.64 -5.60
C GLN A 33 1.75 -12.74 -6.72
N ALA A 34 2.32 -13.35 -7.76
CA ALA A 34 2.74 -12.59 -8.92
C ALA A 34 1.51 -11.96 -9.58
N PHE A 35 1.67 -10.76 -10.14
CA PHE A 35 0.56 -10.01 -10.76
C PHE A 35 -0.24 -10.83 -11.80
N ARG A 36 0.42 -11.74 -12.51
CA ARG A 36 -0.20 -12.59 -13.56
C ARG A 36 -1.13 -13.66 -12.99
N ASP A 37 -0.96 -14.00 -11.71
CA ASP A 37 -1.73 -15.03 -11.02
C ASP A 37 -2.92 -14.43 -10.25
N LEU A 38 -3.04 -13.10 -10.23
CA LEU A 38 -4.17 -12.42 -9.60
C LEU A 38 -5.45 -12.66 -10.41
N PRO A 39 -6.59 -12.86 -9.75
CA PRO A 39 -7.87 -12.97 -10.43
C PRO A 39 -8.17 -11.67 -11.18
N VAL A 40 -8.10 -11.71 -12.51
CA VAL A 40 -8.64 -10.65 -13.35
C VAL A 40 -10.16 -10.77 -13.31
N GLY A 41 -10.84 -9.67 -12.98
CA GLY A 41 -12.30 -9.65 -12.86
C GLY A 41 -12.99 -10.23 -14.10
N ALA A 42 -14.01 -11.05 -13.86
CA ALA A 42 -14.89 -11.60 -14.90
C ALA A 42 -15.69 -10.52 -15.61
#